data_AF-A0A9E1ZU83-F1
#
_entry.id   AF-A0A9E1ZU83-F1
#
_cell.length_a   1.000
_cell.length_b   1.000
_cell.length_c   1.000
_cell.angle_alpha   90.00
_cell.angle_beta   90.00
_cell.angle_gamma   90.00
#
_symmetry.space_group_name_H-M   'P 1'
#
loop_
_entity.id
_entity.type
_entity.pdbx_description
1 polymer ?
#
loop_
_entity_poly.entity_id
_entity_poly.type
_entity_poly.pdbx_seq_one_letter_code
_entity_poly.pdbx_strand_id
1 'polypeptide(L)'
;DHLIAVENTPEVHNLIVCTLCSCYPRSLLGMPPTWYKSRNYRSRVVHEPRSVLSEFGTEISNDTTVRVHDSNADMRYVVLPMRPKGTEDWTEEQLEELLSRDHLVGVTVPVMDEA
;
A
#
# COMPACT_ATOMS: atom_id res chain seq x y z
N ASP A 1 2.55 9.31 18.39
CA ASP A 1 2.09 8.76 17.11
C ASP A 1 2.35 9.74 15.98
N HIS A 2 3.32 9.41 15.13
CA HIS A 2 3.60 10.15 13.90
C HIS A 2 3.12 9.30 12.72
N LEU A 3 1.93 9.62 12.21
CA LEU A 3 1.41 9.06 10.98
C LEU A 3 1.97 9.87 9.79
N ILE A 4 2.52 9.18 8.81
CA ILE A 4 3.12 9.76 7.61
C ILE A 4 2.37 9.21 6.40
N ALA A 5 1.71 10.09 5.64
CA ALA A 5 1.15 9.74 4.36
C ALA A 5 2.26 9.80 3.28
N VAL A 6 2.39 8.73 2.50
CA VAL A 6 3.33 8.64 1.37
C VAL A 6 2.55 8.53 0.07
N GLU A 7 2.75 9.49 -0.82
CA GLU A 7 1.97 9.62 -2.06
C GLU A 7 2.56 8.77 -3.18
N ASN A 8 1.70 8.00 -3.86
CA ASN A 8 2.03 7.37 -5.12
C ASN A 8 1.90 8.36 -6.28
N THR A 9 2.87 8.34 -7.17
CA THR A 9 2.91 9.12 -8.41
C THR A 9 3.20 8.18 -9.59
N PRO A 10 3.11 8.65 -10.85
CA PRO A 10 3.52 7.82 -12.00
C PRO A 10 4.96 7.30 -11.89
N GLU A 11 5.83 8.04 -11.20
CA GLU A 11 7.26 7.73 -11.01
C GLU A 11 7.55 6.93 -9.74
N VAL A 12 6.66 6.92 -8.73
CA VAL A 12 6.89 6.27 -7.43
C VAL A 12 5.67 5.51 -6.94
N HIS A 13 5.86 4.22 -6.64
CA HIS A 13 4.90 3.38 -5.92
C HIS A 13 5.45 3.05 -4.53
N ASN A 14 4.70 3.39 -3.48
CA ASN A 14 5.07 3.15 -2.10
C ASN A 14 4.46 1.85 -1.58
N LEU A 15 5.20 1.17 -0.71
CA LEU A 15 4.80 -0.09 -0.09
C LEU A 15 5.24 -0.11 1.37
N ILE A 16 4.39 -0.59 2.28
CA ILE A 16 4.66 -0.52 3.73
C ILE A 16 4.90 -1.91 4.29
N VAL A 17 5.90 -2.02 5.17
CA VAL A 17 6.20 -3.25 5.93
C VAL A 17 6.60 -2.90 7.35
N CYS A 18 6.60 -3.90 8.24
CA CYS A 18 7.40 -3.88 9.46
C CYS A 18 8.21 -5.17 9.52
N THR A 19 9.48 -5.11 9.11
CA THR A 19 10.31 -6.32 8.97
C THR A 19 10.54 -7.00 10.32
N LEU A 20 10.63 -6.23 11.40
CA LEU A 20 10.91 -6.72 12.75
C LEU A 20 9.71 -7.38 13.43
N CYS A 21 8.48 -6.92 13.16
CA CYS A 21 7.30 -7.46 13.81
C CYS A 21 6.01 -7.25 13.00
N SER A 22 5.26 -6.19 13.30
CA SER A 22 3.96 -5.88 12.70
C SER A 22 3.48 -4.45 13.04
N CYS A 23 4.41 -3.50 13.18
CA CYS A 23 4.09 -2.08 13.35
C CYS A 23 3.13 -1.63 12.23
N TYR A 24 2.03 -0.97 12.63
CA TYR A 24 0.89 -0.71 11.78
C TYR A 24 0.07 0.47 12.33
N PRO A 25 -0.54 1.33 11.50
CA PRO A 25 -1.35 2.48 11.95
C PRO A 25 -2.74 2.02 12.44
N ARG A 26 -2.79 1.39 13.61
CA ARG A 26 -4.00 0.68 14.10
C ARG A 26 -5.21 1.57 14.36
N SER A 27 -5.00 2.83 14.73
CA SER A 27 -6.08 3.80 14.93
C SER A 27 -6.82 4.12 13.63
N LEU A 28 -6.17 3.97 12.48
CA LEU A 28 -6.75 4.24 11.16
C LEU A 28 -7.18 2.95 10.45
N LEU A 29 -6.30 1.94 10.41
CA LEU A 29 -6.48 0.75 9.56
C LEU A 29 -6.86 -0.52 10.34
N GLY A 30 -7.08 -0.41 11.66
CA GLY A 30 -7.37 -1.54 12.52
C GLY A 30 -6.19 -2.50 12.70
N MET A 31 -6.48 -3.78 12.93
CA MET A 31 -5.44 -4.79 13.17
C MET A 31 -4.71 -5.19 11.88
N PRO A 32 -3.38 -5.36 11.90
CA PRO A 32 -2.65 -5.80 10.71
C PRO A 32 -3.11 -7.19 10.28
N PRO A 33 -3.33 -7.41 8.97
CA PRO A 33 -3.77 -8.70 8.45
C PRO A 33 -2.72 -9.79 8.65
N THR A 34 -3.15 -11.05 8.58
CA THR A 34 -2.27 -12.21 8.78
C THR A 34 -1.10 -12.24 7.78
N TRP A 35 -1.34 -11.88 6.53
CA TRP A 35 -0.28 -11.82 5.50
C TRP A 35 0.80 -10.78 5.83
N TYR A 36 0.42 -9.61 6.38
CA TYR A 36 1.37 -8.55 6.75
C TYR A 36 2.30 -8.98 7.88
N LYS A 37 1.77 -9.76 8.83
CA LYS A 37 2.53 -10.34 9.95
C LYS A 37 3.42 -11.51 9.54
N SER A 38 3.16 -12.10 8.36
CA SER A 38 3.81 -13.33 7.93
C SER A 38 5.31 -13.12 7.72
N ARG A 39 6.10 -14.16 8.03
CA ARG A 39 7.55 -14.14 7.74
C ARG A 39 7.81 -13.95 6.24
N ASN A 40 6.97 -14.57 5.39
CA ASN A 40 7.08 -14.48 3.94
C ASN A 40 7.04 -13.01 3.46
N TYR A 41 6.00 -12.26 3.82
CA TYR A 41 5.90 -10.84 3.47
C TYR A 41 7.08 -10.03 4.04
N ARG A 42 7.31 -10.16 5.36
CA ARG A 42 8.32 -9.37 6.09
C ARG A 42 9.75 -9.55 5.59
N SER A 43 10.13 -10.74 5.14
CA SER A 43 11.48 -10.98 4.63
C SER A 43 11.64 -10.65 3.15
N ARG A 44 10.58 -10.86 2.34
CA ARG A 44 10.69 -10.77 0.89
C ARG A 44 10.45 -9.36 0.36
N VAL A 45 9.48 -8.64 0.92
CA VAL A 45 9.03 -7.37 0.34
C VAL A 45 10.13 -6.30 0.27
N VAL A 46 11.14 -6.34 1.14
CA VAL A 46 12.29 -5.43 1.10
C VAL A 46 13.39 -5.83 0.11
N HIS A 47 13.38 -7.08 -0.38
CA HIS A 47 14.38 -7.60 -1.32
C HIS A 47 13.83 -7.73 -2.75
N GLU A 48 12.59 -8.16 -2.88
CA GLU A 48 11.92 -8.46 -4.15
C GLU A 48 10.49 -7.88 -4.19
N PRO A 49 10.31 -6.56 -3.93
CA PRO A 49 8.99 -5.95 -3.78
C PRO A 49 8.08 -6.16 -4.99
N ARG A 50 8.63 -6.08 -6.22
CA ARG A 50 7.84 -6.28 -7.45
C ARG A 50 7.30 -7.70 -7.58
N SER A 51 8.09 -8.71 -7.21
CA SER A 51 7.63 -10.10 -7.23
C SER A 51 6.52 -10.31 -6.21
N VAL A 52 6.67 -9.73 -5.01
CA VAL A 52 5.62 -9.79 -3.98
C VAL A 52 4.35 -9.08 -4.47
N LEU A 53 4.45 -7.89 -5.06
CA LEU A 53 3.30 -7.17 -5.62
C LEU A 53 2.59 -7.97 -6.72
N SER A 54 3.33 -8.63 -7.61
CA SER A 54 2.77 -9.51 -8.65
C SER A 54 1.96 -10.66 -8.04
N GLU A 55 2.40 -11.24 -6.91
CA GLU A 55 1.63 -12.26 -6.17
C GLU A 55 0.33 -11.72 -5.56
N PHE A 56 0.26 -10.41 -5.26
CA PHE A 56 -0.98 -9.71 -4.89
C PHE A 56 -1.81 -9.28 -6.11
N GLY A 57 -1.38 -9.62 -7.33
CA GLY A 57 -2.04 -9.22 -8.58
C GLY A 57 -1.75 -7.79 -9.03
N THR A 58 -0.71 -7.16 -8.48
CA THR A 58 -0.36 -5.76 -8.77
C THR A 58 0.94 -5.69 -9.56
N GLU A 59 0.80 -5.34 -10.84
CA GLU A 59 1.93 -5.16 -11.73
C GLU A 59 2.35 -3.68 -11.76
N ILE A 60 3.60 -3.40 -11.36
CA ILE A 60 4.18 -2.06 -11.41
C ILE A 60 5.22 -1.99 -12.51
N SER A 61 5.09 -1.00 -13.39
CA SER A 61 6.03 -0.74 -14.49
C SER A 61 7.48 -0.70 -14.01
N ASN A 62 8.41 -1.21 -14.84
CA ASN A 62 9.84 -1.18 -14.57
C ASN A 62 10.37 0.25 -14.42
N ASP A 63 9.72 1.23 -15.06
CA ASP A 63 10.11 2.65 -15.00
C ASP A 63 9.64 3.35 -13.72
N THR A 64 8.67 2.79 -13.00
CA THR A 64 8.15 3.35 -11.73
C THR A 64 9.00 2.84 -10.57
N THR A 65 9.58 3.72 -9.76
CA THR A 65 10.35 3.32 -8.57
C THR A 65 9.44 2.69 -7.52
N VAL A 66 9.74 1.47 -7.06
CA VAL A 66 9.07 0.88 -5.91
C VAL A 66 9.84 1.22 -4.63
N ARG A 67 9.22 1.99 -3.74
CA ARG A 67 9.80 2.45 -2.47
C ARG A 67 9.16 1.73 -1.30
N VAL A 68 9.95 0.92 -0.60
CA VAL A 68 9.49 0.18 0.58
C VAL A 68 9.81 0.97 1.85
N HIS A 69 8.79 1.20 2.66
CA HIS A 69 8.88 1.88 3.96
C HIS A 69 8.80 0.84 5.07
N ASP A 70 9.93 0.62 5.75
CA ASP A 70 9.97 -0.24 6.93
C ASP A 70 9.59 0.58 8.18
N SER A 71 8.48 0.22 8.80
CA SER A 71 7.91 0.83 10.00
C SER A 71 8.73 0.43 11.24
N ASN A 72 9.99 0.85 11.27
CA ASN A 72 10.85 0.76 12.44
C ASN A 72 10.64 1.98 13.37
N ALA A 73 10.97 1.80 14.65
CA ALA A 73 10.76 2.80 15.69
C ALA A 73 9.31 3.35 15.72
N ASP A 74 9.17 4.67 15.78
CA ASP A 74 7.91 5.35 16.10
C ASP A 74 7.12 5.84 14.87
N MET A 75 7.63 5.58 13.66
CA MET A 75 6.97 5.99 12.42
C MET A 75 5.87 5.01 12.03
N ARG A 76 4.71 5.53 11.62
CA ARG A 76 3.64 4.75 11.01
C ARG A 76 3.31 5.37 9.67
N TYR A 77 3.20 4.54 8.65
CA TYR A 77 2.94 4.99 7.29
C TYR A 77 1.53 4.63 6.85
N VAL A 78 1.01 5.41 5.92
CA VAL A 78 -0.13 5.07 5.08
C VAL A 78 0.17 5.48 3.64
N VAL A 79 -0.17 4.64 2.67
CA VAL A 79 -0.04 4.99 1.25
C VAL A 79 -1.25 5.82 0.84
N LEU A 80 -1.01 6.94 0.16
CA LEU A 80 -2.02 7.66 -0.60
C LEU A 80 -1.92 7.19 -2.06
N PRO A 81 -2.83 6.31 -2.52
CA PRO A 81 -2.79 5.79 -3.88
C PRO A 81 -3.12 6.89 -4.90
N MET A 82 -2.68 6.69 -6.15
CA MET A 82 -3.13 7.54 -7.25
C MET A 82 -4.63 7.38 -7.46
N ARG A 83 -5.32 8.48 -7.79
CA ARG A 83 -6.72 8.45 -8.17
C ARG A 83 -6.87 7.67 -9.49
N PRO A 84 -7.73 6.64 -9.56
CA PRO A 84 -7.97 5.91 -10.80
C PRO A 84 -8.66 6.81 -11.83
N LYS A 85 -8.29 6.64 -13.10
CA LYS A 85 -8.94 7.36 -14.22
C LYS A 85 -10.42 7.00 -14.30
N GLY A 86 -11.26 7.93 -14.78
CA GLY A 86 -12.70 7.70 -14.92
C GLY A 86 -13.48 7.95 -13.63
N THR A 87 -12.82 8.44 -12.58
CA THR A 87 -13.47 8.82 -11.32
C THR A 87 -13.55 10.33 -11.12
N GLU A 88 -13.28 11.16 -12.15
CA GLU A 88 -13.09 12.61 -12.03
C GLU A 88 -14.27 13.33 -11.35
N ASP A 89 -15.49 12.90 -11.65
CA ASP A 89 -16.74 13.47 -11.14
C ASP A 89 -17.31 12.73 -9.91
N TRP A 90 -16.58 11.76 -9.36
CA TRP A 90 -17.04 10.99 -8.20
C TRP A 90 -17.04 11.83 -6.92
N THR A 91 -18.02 11.58 -6.06
CA THR A 91 -18.07 12.13 -4.71
C THR A 91 -17.04 11.47 -3.80
N GLU A 92 -16.81 12.06 -2.63
CA GLU A 92 -15.95 11.48 -1.60
C GLU A 92 -16.42 10.08 -1.19
N GLU A 93 -17.74 9.91 -0.99
CA GLU A 93 -18.32 8.62 -0.59
C GLU A 93 -18.10 7.55 -1.67
N GLN A 94 -18.22 7.90 -2.94
CA GLN A 94 -17.96 6.97 -4.04
C GLN A 94 -16.48 6.59 -4.12
N LEU A 95 -15.57 7.54 -3.90
CA LEU A 95 -14.13 7.26 -3.87
C LEU A 95 -13.75 6.40 -2.66
N GLU A 96 -14.40 6.61 -1.51
CA GLU A 96 -14.20 5.80 -0.31
C GLU A 96 -14.54 4.32 -0.57
N GLU A 97 -15.63 4.04 -1.30
CA GLU A 97 -16.03 2.68 -1.67
C GLU A 97 -14.99 1.93 -2.51
N LEU A 98 -14.13 2.63 -3.25
CA LEU A 98 -13.02 2.03 -4.01
C LEU A 98 -11.81 1.69 -3.13
N LEU A 99 -11.69 2.31 -1.96
CA LEU A 99 -10.51 2.15 -1.13
C LEU A 99 -10.63 0.89 -0.26
N SER A 100 -9.63 0.03 -0.38
CA SER A 100 -9.41 -1.09 0.51
C SER A 100 -8.23 -0.80 1.42
N ARG A 101 -8.17 -1.50 2.56
CA ARG A 101 -7.00 -1.48 3.45
C ARG A 101 -5.70 -1.80 2.68
N ASP A 102 -5.77 -2.68 1.70
CA ASP A 102 -4.61 -3.18 0.97
C ASP A 102 -4.04 -2.07 0.03
N HIS A 103 -4.87 -1.15 -0.46
CA HIS A 103 -4.43 0.09 -1.14
C HIS A 103 -3.63 0.99 -0.20
N LEU A 104 -4.04 1.06 1.06
CA LEU A 104 -3.42 1.92 2.08
C LEU A 104 -2.11 1.34 2.65
N VAL A 105 -1.84 0.05 2.40
CA VAL A 105 -0.52 -0.59 2.61
C VAL A 105 0.36 -0.50 1.36
N GLY A 106 -0.26 -0.36 0.19
CA GLY A 106 0.40 -0.28 -1.12
C GLY A 106 0.63 -1.63 -1.80
N VAL A 107 0.00 -2.72 -1.32
CA VAL A 107 0.11 -4.04 -1.97
C VAL A 107 -0.79 -4.17 -3.19
N THR A 108 -1.83 -3.33 -3.28
CA THR A 108 -2.74 -3.21 -4.42
C THR A 108 -2.94 -1.75 -4.82
N VAL A 109 -3.49 -1.52 -6.00
CA VAL A 109 -3.89 -0.19 -6.49
C VAL A 109 -5.40 -0.15 -6.75
N PRO A 110 -6.08 0.96 -6.41
CA PRO A 110 -7.50 1.10 -6.73
C PRO A 110 -7.66 1.15 -8.25
N VAL A 111 -8.54 0.30 -8.76
CA VAL A 111 -8.94 0.25 -10.17
C VAL A 111 -10.45 0.38 -10.26
N MET A 112 -10.92 0.95 -11.36
CA MET A 112 -12.31 0.76 -11.76
C MET A 112 -12.44 -0.67 -12.27
N ASP A 113 -13.39 -1.44 -11.74
CA ASP A 113 -13.75 -2.71 -12.38
C ASP A 113 -14.21 -2.41 -13.81
N GLU A 114 -13.56 -3.03 -14.80
CA GLU A 114 -14.08 -3.05 -16.16
C GLU A 114 -15.35 -3.92 -16.13
N ALA A 115 -16.51 -3.27 -16.22
CA ALA A 115 -17.79 -3.94 -16.43
C ALA A 115 -17.85 -4.62 -17.81
#